data_AF-A0A3G6J743-F1
#
_entry.id   AF-A0A3G6J743-F1
#
_cell.length_a   1.000
_cell.length_b   1.000
_cell.length_c   1.000
_cell.angle_alpha   90.00
_cell.angle_beta   90.00
_cell.angle_gamma   90.00
#
_symmetry.space_group_name_H-M   'P 1'
#
loop_
_entity.id
_entity.type
_entity.pdbx_description
1 polymer ?
#
loop_
_entity_poly.entity_id
_entity_poly.type
_entity_poly.pdbx_seq_one_letter_code
_entity_poly.pdbx_strand_id
1 'polypeptide(L)'
;MSNNETRRREAMQQLERELSARDRKEKSKPLAIVAASLAIILAIVGGIWFANSRTTDETVDAAASSTTASEDADTIAPVLDGKRTTPLPDTVTCAYNQNERPAKDVGLPPTENVSATGTVDITLDTSAGKIPLTLDRAAAPCTVNAITYLASKDYYDDVVCHRLTTSGIKVLQCGDPSGTGAGGPGFTFADEYPVDVVDDQLVTYPRGSVAMANAGPSTNGSQFFLNYGDSPLPPNYTYFGTIADEGLTTLDAIAAKGTADGQSDGAPAEEVKIANVEVAN
;
A
#
# COMPACT_ATOMS: atom_id res chain seq x y z
N MET A 1 59.74 -15.79 9.26
CA MET A 1 58.49 -15.84 8.47
C MET A 1 57.32 -15.54 9.41
N SER A 2 56.92 -14.26 9.55
CA SER A 2 55.77 -13.86 10.40
C SER A 2 55.05 -12.59 9.93
N ASN A 3 55.32 -12.11 8.71
CA ASN A 3 54.84 -10.79 8.26
C ASN A 3 53.48 -10.84 7.55
N ASN A 4 53.04 -11.99 7.03
CA ASN A 4 51.80 -12.07 6.24
C ASN A 4 50.56 -12.35 7.12
N GLU A 5 50.68 -13.22 8.13
CA GLU A 5 49.58 -13.51 9.05
C GLU A 5 49.24 -12.32 9.95
N THR A 6 50.25 -11.56 10.37
CA THR A 6 50.07 -10.35 11.18
C THR A 6 49.32 -9.27 10.40
N ARG A 7 49.70 -9.02 9.14
CA ARG A 7 48.98 -8.09 8.25
C ARG A 7 47.55 -8.52 7.99
N ARG A 8 47.29 -9.82 7.84
CA ARG A 8 45.93 -10.35 7.63
C ARG A 8 45.06 -10.17 8.88
N ARG A 9 45.63 -10.33 10.08
CA ARG A 9 44.93 -10.06 11.35
C ARG A 9 44.65 -8.57 11.55
N GLU A 10 45.61 -7.71 11.23
CA GLU A 10 45.42 -6.25 11.30
C GLU A 10 44.35 -5.77 10.30
N ALA A 11 44.34 -6.31 9.08
CA ALA A 11 43.33 -6.01 8.08
C ALA A 11 41.92 -6.49 8.50
N MET A 12 41.82 -7.68 9.09
CA MET A 12 40.55 -8.21 9.64
C MET A 12 40.04 -7.35 10.80
N GLN A 13 40.93 -6.94 11.71
CA GLN A 13 40.56 -6.06 12.82
C GLN A 13 40.14 -4.65 12.36
N GLN A 14 40.76 -4.13 11.29
CA GLN A 14 40.31 -2.88 10.68
C GLN A 14 38.93 -3.04 10.05
N LEU A 15 38.69 -4.11 9.30
CA LEU A 15 37.39 -4.38 8.68
C LEU A 15 36.26 -4.54 9.72
N GLU A 16 36.54 -5.23 10.82
CA GLU A 16 35.58 -5.43 11.92
C GLU A 16 35.27 -4.12 12.66
N ARG A 17 36.27 -3.23 12.80
CA ARG A 17 36.07 -1.86 13.31
C ARG A 17 35.24 -1.00 12.35
N GLU A 18 35.44 -1.14 11.04
CA GLU A 18 34.64 -0.40 10.06
C GLU A 18 33.18 -0.89 10.01
N LEU A 19 32.96 -2.21 10.05
CA LEU A 19 31.63 -2.80 10.09
C LEU A 19 30.88 -2.41 11.37
N SER A 20 31.54 -2.47 12.53
CA SER A 20 30.92 -2.04 13.80
C SER A 20 30.70 -0.52 13.88
N ALA A 21 31.51 0.29 13.21
CA ALA A 21 31.27 1.73 13.07
C ALA A 21 30.08 2.04 12.15
N ARG A 22 29.87 1.24 11.09
CA ARG A 22 28.70 1.36 10.21
C ARG A 22 27.41 0.86 10.89
N ASP A 23 27.47 -0.25 11.60
CA ASP A 23 26.33 -0.78 12.37
C ASP A 23 25.89 0.19 13.48
N ARG A 24 26.84 0.91 14.10
CA ARG A 24 26.54 2.03 15.03
C ARG A 24 25.89 3.23 14.34
N LYS A 25 26.26 3.54 13.09
CA LYS A 25 25.62 4.62 12.31
C LYS A 25 24.21 4.24 11.85
N GLU A 26 23.94 2.98 11.52
CA GLU A 26 22.59 2.52 11.20
C GLU A 26 21.69 2.42 12.44
N LYS A 27 22.20 1.89 13.56
CA LYS A 27 21.44 1.85 14.83
C LYS A 27 21.19 3.23 15.44
N SER A 28 21.92 4.27 15.03
CA SER A 28 21.66 5.66 15.44
C SER A 28 20.55 6.36 14.65
N LYS A 29 19.90 5.70 13.68
CA LYS A 29 18.92 6.33 12.79
C LYS A 29 17.41 6.11 13.06
N PRO A 30 16.95 5.37 14.10
CA PRO A 30 15.52 5.42 14.44
C PRO A 30 15.24 5.72 15.93
N LEU A 31 15.85 6.75 16.51
CA LEU A 31 15.45 7.27 17.83
C LEU A 31 15.13 8.78 17.84
N ALA A 32 15.69 9.56 16.92
CA ALA A 32 15.41 11.00 16.85
C ALA A 32 14.00 11.33 16.32
N ILE A 33 13.43 10.48 15.45
CA ILE A 33 12.09 10.71 14.87
C ILE A 33 10.98 10.34 15.88
N VAL A 34 11.20 9.34 16.73
CA VAL A 34 10.24 8.90 17.77
C VAL A 34 10.25 9.84 18.98
N ALA A 35 11.38 10.46 19.31
CA ALA A 35 11.45 11.43 20.40
C ALA A 35 10.83 12.80 20.04
N ALA A 36 10.90 13.22 18.78
CA ALA A 36 10.29 14.47 18.32
C ALA A 36 8.76 14.41 18.29
N SER A 37 8.16 13.28 17.91
CA SER A 37 6.71 13.10 17.89
C SER A 37 6.11 13.01 19.30
N LEU A 38 6.79 12.35 20.25
CA LEU A 38 6.35 12.30 21.65
C LEU A 38 6.45 13.65 22.36
N ALA A 39 7.47 14.46 22.05
CA ALA A 39 7.61 15.80 22.63
C ALA A 39 6.52 16.77 22.15
N ILE A 40 6.09 16.67 20.89
CA ILE A 40 4.99 17.48 20.32
C ILE A 40 3.66 17.06 20.95
N ILE A 41 3.41 15.77 21.11
CA ILE A 41 2.17 15.27 21.74
C ILE A 41 2.10 15.67 23.22
N LEU A 42 3.21 15.55 23.97
CA LEU A 42 3.25 15.99 25.37
C LEU A 42 3.14 17.52 25.53
N ALA A 43 3.64 18.31 24.58
CA ALA A 43 3.46 19.76 24.57
C ALA A 43 2.01 20.17 24.28
N ILE A 44 1.31 19.46 23.40
CA ILE A 44 -0.11 19.70 23.10
C ILE A 44 -0.98 19.33 24.32
N VAL A 45 -0.77 18.14 24.90
CA VAL A 45 -1.52 17.68 26.08
C VAL A 45 -1.22 18.55 27.32
N GLY A 46 0.06 18.90 27.53
CA GLY A 46 0.48 19.81 28.60
C GLY A 46 -0.04 21.24 28.42
N GLY A 47 -0.10 21.74 27.19
CA GLY A 47 -0.66 23.05 26.86
C GLY A 47 -2.16 23.14 27.12
N ILE A 48 -2.92 22.09 26.76
CA ILE A 48 -4.37 22.00 27.04
C ILE A 48 -4.63 21.92 28.55
N TRP A 49 -3.86 21.12 29.29
CA TRP A 49 -4.01 21.01 30.74
C TRP A 49 -3.64 22.32 31.47
N PHE A 50 -2.56 22.98 31.04
CA PHE A 50 -2.10 24.26 31.62
C PHE A 50 -3.04 25.43 31.29
N ALA A 51 -3.67 25.42 30.11
CA ALA A 51 -4.71 26.38 29.76
C ALA A 51 -5.98 26.19 30.61
N ASN A 52 -6.36 24.94 30.91
CA ASN A 52 -7.50 24.64 31.79
C ASN A 52 -7.23 24.87 33.28
N SER A 53 -5.97 24.96 33.72
CA SER A 53 -5.63 25.16 35.13
C SER A 53 -5.42 26.63 35.54
N ARG A 54 -5.61 27.60 34.63
CA ARG A 54 -5.29 29.03 34.87
C ARG A 54 -6.46 30.01 34.82
N THR A 55 -7.70 29.54 34.71
CA THR A 55 -8.88 30.41 34.68
C THR A 55 -9.80 30.18 35.87
N THR A 56 -9.50 30.93 36.94
CA THR A 56 -10.46 31.42 37.95
C THR A 56 -10.03 32.89 38.10
N ASP A 57 -10.86 33.91 37.89
CA ASP A 57 -12.11 34.21 38.57
C ASP A 57 -12.74 35.42 37.85
N GLU A 58 -13.96 35.30 37.30
CA GLU A 58 -14.89 36.43 37.20
C GLU A 58 -16.31 35.91 36.91
N THR A 59 -17.21 36.23 37.81
CA THR A 59 -18.60 35.81 37.88
C THR A 59 -19.48 36.51 36.85
N VAL A 60 -20.23 35.75 36.05
CA VAL A 60 -21.48 36.20 35.41
C VAL A 60 -22.53 35.09 35.45
N ASP A 61 -23.74 35.51 35.80
CA ASP A 61 -24.89 34.73 36.26
C ASP A 61 -25.44 33.65 35.30
N ALA A 62 -26.09 32.69 35.94
CA ALA A 62 -26.74 31.51 35.37
C ALA A 62 -27.89 31.84 34.40
N ALA A 63 -27.84 31.23 33.22
CA ALA A 63 -29.03 30.81 32.49
C ALA A 63 -28.81 29.37 32.02
N ALA A 64 -29.61 28.46 32.57
CA ALA A 64 -29.67 27.08 32.13
C ALA A 64 -30.06 27.04 30.64
N SER A 65 -29.12 26.60 29.80
CA SER A 65 -29.41 26.03 28.49
C SER A 65 -28.66 24.73 28.41
N SER A 66 -29.42 23.65 28.58
CA SER A 66 -29.09 22.31 28.13
C SER A 66 -28.58 22.39 26.70
N THR A 67 -27.26 22.42 26.55
CA THR A 67 -26.61 22.27 25.25
C THR A 67 -26.33 20.80 25.11
N THR A 68 -27.20 20.15 24.34
CA THR A 68 -27.00 18.81 23.77
C THR A 68 -25.54 18.68 23.36
N ALA A 69 -24.86 17.67 23.91
CA ALA A 69 -23.60 17.19 23.36
C ALA A 69 -23.87 16.89 21.89
N SER A 70 -23.35 17.74 20.99
CA SER A 70 -23.29 17.38 19.58
C SER A 70 -22.25 16.28 19.49
N GLU A 71 -22.75 15.10 19.17
CA GLU A 71 -22.00 13.98 18.65
C GLU A 71 -21.03 14.50 17.57
N ASP A 72 -19.75 14.12 17.69
CA ASP A 72 -18.75 14.36 16.67
C ASP A 72 -19.30 13.92 15.31
N ALA A 73 -19.36 14.86 14.37
CA ALA A 73 -19.72 14.59 12.99
C ALA A 73 -18.64 13.69 12.37
N ASP A 74 -19.00 12.42 12.21
CA ASP A 74 -18.35 11.45 11.34
C ASP A 74 -18.27 12.06 9.93
N THR A 75 -17.15 12.72 9.58
CA THR A 75 -16.90 13.13 8.20
C THR A 75 -16.56 11.88 7.41
N ILE A 76 -17.59 11.24 6.88
CA ILE A 76 -17.49 10.08 6.00
C ILE A 76 -16.68 10.49 4.77
N ALA A 77 -15.46 9.96 4.65
CA ALA A 77 -14.59 10.20 3.49
C ALA A 77 -15.32 9.78 2.19
N PRO A 78 -15.31 10.61 1.13
CA PRO A 78 -16.01 10.32 -0.11
C PRO A 78 -15.56 8.98 -0.69
N VAL A 79 -16.52 8.16 -1.12
CA VAL A 79 -16.26 6.83 -1.68
C VAL A 79 -15.87 6.96 -3.14
N LEU A 80 -14.75 6.33 -3.53
CA LEU A 80 -14.32 6.27 -4.93
C LEU A 80 -15.31 5.43 -5.75
N ASP A 81 -15.70 5.95 -6.91
CA ASP A 81 -16.61 5.29 -7.85
C ASP A 81 -15.88 4.61 -9.02
N GLY A 82 -14.54 4.69 -9.03
CA GLY A 82 -13.69 4.13 -10.08
C GLY A 82 -13.69 4.93 -11.39
N LYS A 83 -14.27 6.14 -11.41
CA LYS A 83 -14.50 6.89 -12.64
C LYS A 83 -13.77 8.22 -12.66
N ARG A 84 -13.12 8.51 -13.78
CA ARG A 84 -12.53 9.81 -14.06
C ARG A 84 -13.63 10.81 -14.42
N THR A 85 -13.53 12.03 -13.88
CA THR A 85 -14.41 13.15 -14.25
C THR A 85 -14.15 13.63 -15.68
N THR A 86 -12.89 13.57 -16.12
CA THR A 86 -12.46 13.87 -17.49
C THR A 86 -11.99 12.58 -18.17
N PRO A 87 -12.66 12.12 -19.24
CA PRO A 87 -12.26 10.93 -19.98
C PRO A 87 -10.87 11.09 -20.61
N LEU A 88 -10.13 9.98 -20.66
CA LEU A 88 -8.88 9.89 -21.41
C LEU A 88 -9.17 9.71 -22.92
N PRO A 89 -8.21 9.99 -23.81
CA PRO A 89 -8.29 9.57 -25.20
C PRO A 89 -8.40 8.04 -25.31
N ASP A 90 -8.92 7.52 -26.43
CA ASP A 90 -9.12 6.06 -26.62
C ASP A 90 -7.87 5.22 -26.41
N THR A 91 -6.70 5.81 -26.69
CA THR A 91 -5.38 5.21 -26.45
C THR A 91 -4.44 6.20 -25.80
N VAL A 92 -3.52 5.71 -24.98
CA VAL A 92 -2.48 6.47 -24.29
C VAL A 92 -1.08 5.91 -24.58
N THR A 93 -0.06 6.70 -24.25
CA THR A 93 1.34 6.25 -24.18
C THR A 93 1.74 6.12 -22.72
N CYS A 94 2.23 4.93 -22.34
CA CYS A 94 2.66 4.61 -20.98
C CYS A 94 4.18 4.66 -20.84
N ALA A 95 4.66 5.09 -19.67
CA ALA A 95 6.08 5.15 -19.37
C ALA A 95 6.43 4.20 -18.21
N TYR A 96 7.31 3.24 -18.47
CA TYR A 96 7.81 2.27 -17.50
C TYR A 96 9.31 2.46 -17.32
N ASN A 97 9.71 2.94 -16.14
CA ASN A 97 11.09 3.31 -15.85
C ASN A 97 11.84 2.12 -15.24
N GLN A 98 12.77 1.52 -15.98
CA GLN A 98 13.58 0.41 -15.47
C GLN A 98 14.69 0.91 -14.54
N ASN A 99 14.38 1.07 -13.26
CA ASN A 99 15.21 1.74 -12.25
C ASN A 99 15.49 0.87 -11.01
N GLU A 100 14.95 -0.35 -10.98
CA GLU A 100 15.04 -1.24 -9.83
C GLU A 100 15.56 -2.62 -10.24
N ARG A 101 16.04 -3.39 -9.26
CA ARG A 101 16.39 -4.79 -9.50
C ARG A 101 15.11 -5.62 -9.46
N PRO A 102 14.75 -6.35 -10.53
CA PRO A 102 13.56 -7.18 -10.54
C PRO A 102 13.68 -8.35 -9.54
N ALA A 103 12.58 -8.65 -8.84
CA ALA A 103 12.41 -9.89 -8.11
C ALA A 103 12.27 -11.08 -9.07
N LYS A 104 11.57 -10.87 -10.19
CA LYS A 104 11.46 -11.78 -11.33
C LYS A 104 11.55 -10.95 -12.61
N ASP A 105 12.54 -11.24 -13.46
CA ASP A 105 12.73 -10.45 -14.69
C ASP A 105 11.86 -11.01 -15.82
N VAL A 106 10.94 -10.19 -16.31
CA VAL A 106 10.06 -10.51 -17.44
C VAL A 106 10.10 -9.46 -18.55
N GLY A 107 10.96 -8.43 -18.43
CA GLY A 107 11.03 -7.29 -19.34
C GLY A 107 9.98 -6.20 -19.10
N LEU A 108 9.88 -5.26 -20.05
CA LEU A 108 8.97 -4.13 -19.98
C LEU A 108 7.69 -4.37 -20.79
N PRO A 109 6.52 -3.89 -20.29
CA PRO A 109 5.29 -3.87 -21.06
C PRO A 109 5.36 -2.92 -22.27
N PRO A 110 4.50 -3.13 -23.29
CA PRO A 110 4.39 -2.22 -24.44
C PRO A 110 3.94 -0.83 -23.98
N THR A 111 4.48 0.22 -24.61
CA THR A 111 4.28 1.61 -24.20
C THR A 111 3.29 2.38 -25.09
N GLU A 112 3.21 2.06 -26.37
CA GLU A 112 2.43 2.84 -27.34
C GLU A 112 1.07 2.21 -27.63
N ASN A 113 0.09 3.06 -27.96
CA ASN A 113 -1.27 2.68 -28.33
C ASN A 113 -1.96 1.78 -27.28
N VAL A 114 -1.66 2.02 -26.00
CA VAL A 114 -2.31 1.30 -24.91
C VAL A 114 -3.76 1.75 -24.83
N SER A 115 -4.70 0.82 -24.93
CA SER A 115 -6.14 1.14 -24.85
C SER A 115 -6.48 1.74 -23.48
N ALA A 116 -7.26 2.82 -23.48
CA ALA A 116 -7.87 3.41 -22.29
C ALA A 116 -9.39 3.24 -22.25
N THR A 117 -9.91 2.23 -22.96
CA THR A 117 -11.34 1.94 -23.04
C THR A 117 -11.65 0.48 -22.77
N GLY A 118 -12.82 0.24 -22.17
CA GLY A 118 -13.28 -1.11 -21.82
C GLY A 118 -12.52 -1.72 -20.64
N THR A 119 -12.77 -3.01 -20.41
CA THR A 119 -12.26 -3.73 -19.25
C THR A 119 -11.42 -4.95 -19.63
N VAL A 120 -10.66 -5.47 -18.67
CA VAL A 120 -10.02 -6.78 -18.75
C VAL A 120 -10.44 -7.61 -17.56
N ASP A 121 -10.97 -8.80 -17.81
CA ASP A 121 -11.25 -9.73 -16.73
C ASP A 121 -10.02 -10.60 -16.49
N ILE A 122 -9.58 -10.65 -15.23
CA ILE A 122 -8.52 -11.56 -14.78
C ILE A 122 -9.00 -12.37 -13.58
N THR A 123 -8.49 -13.58 -13.40
CA THR A 123 -8.77 -14.38 -12.21
C THR A 123 -7.47 -14.74 -11.53
N LEU A 124 -7.34 -14.36 -10.26
CA LEU A 124 -6.27 -14.88 -9.41
C LEU A 124 -6.71 -16.25 -8.92
N ASP A 125 -6.04 -17.31 -9.36
CA ASP A 125 -6.25 -18.65 -8.83
C ASP A 125 -5.37 -18.82 -7.59
N THR A 126 -5.97 -18.81 -6.40
CA THR A 126 -5.22 -18.82 -5.13
C THR A 126 -5.42 -20.12 -4.35
N SER A 127 -4.49 -20.42 -3.45
CA SER A 127 -4.61 -21.53 -2.48
C SER A 127 -5.87 -21.46 -1.60
N ALA A 128 -6.49 -20.29 -1.47
CA ALA A 128 -7.68 -20.06 -0.68
C ALA A 128 -8.99 -20.04 -1.50
N GLY A 129 -8.90 -20.11 -2.84
CA GLY A 129 -10.03 -19.97 -3.75
C GLY A 129 -9.75 -18.97 -4.88
N LYS A 130 -10.66 -18.92 -5.85
CA LYS A 130 -10.55 -17.96 -6.97
C LYS A 130 -10.94 -16.56 -6.52
N ILE A 131 -10.29 -15.57 -7.12
CA ILE A 131 -10.61 -14.15 -6.95
C ILE A 131 -10.70 -13.53 -8.35
N PRO A 132 -11.90 -13.53 -8.97
CA PRO A 132 -12.14 -12.87 -10.24
C PRO A 132 -12.16 -11.35 -10.07
N LEU A 133 -11.48 -10.66 -10.98
CA LEU A 133 -11.31 -9.21 -11.01
C LEU A 133 -11.70 -8.67 -12.39
N THR A 134 -12.30 -7.49 -12.42
CA THR A 134 -12.55 -6.71 -13.64
C THR A 134 -11.74 -5.43 -13.57
N LEU A 135 -10.72 -5.33 -14.42
CA LEU A 135 -9.80 -4.20 -14.49
C LEU A 135 -10.32 -3.14 -15.45
N ASP A 136 -10.34 -1.88 -15.04
CA ASP A 136 -10.91 -0.77 -15.81
C ASP A 136 -9.83 0.09 -16.49
N ARG A 137 -9.72 -0.02 -17.81
CA ARG A 137 -8.76 0.75 -18.60
C ARG A 137 -9.11 2.24 -18.65
N ALA A 138 -10.37 2.62 -18.44
CA ALA A 138 -10.77 4.02 -18.42
C ALA A 138 -10.35 4.72 -17.12
N ALA A 139 -10.19 3.96 -16.03
CA ALA A 139 -9.67 4.47 -14.77
C ALA A 139 -8.14 4.62 -14.80
N ALA A 140 -7.44 3.56 -15.19
CA ALA A 140 -5.99 3.42 -15.03
C ALA A 140 -5.35 2.58 -16.16
N PRO A 141 -5.30 3.08 -17.40
CA PRO A 141 -4.85 2.30 -18.57
C PRO A 141 -3.44 1.75 -18.45
N CYS A 142 -2.48 2.53 -17.93
CA CYS A 142 -1.09 2.09 -17.83
C CYS A 142 -0.90 1.05 -16.74
N THR A 143 -1.68 1.13 -15.67
CA THR A 143 -1.76 0.11 -14.62
C THR A 143 -2.33 -1.19 -15.15
N VAL A 144 -3.50 -1.14 -15.82
CA VAL A 144 -4.11 -2.34 -16.40
C VAL A 144 -3.19 -3.00 -17.43
N ASN A 145 -2.52 -2.21 -18.28
CA ASN A 145 -1.53 -2.71 -19.22
C ASN A 145 -0.33 -3.39 -18.53
N ALA A 146 0.19 -2.81 -17.45
CA ALA A 146 1.28 -3.41 -16.69
C ALA A 146 0.87 -4.73 -16.03
N ILE A 147 -0.25 -4.75 -15.31
CA ILE A 147 -0.74 -5.94 -14.59
C ILE A 147 -1.04 -7.08 -15.56
N THR A 148 -1.72 -6.79 -16.68
CA THR A 148 -2.05 -7.81 -17.68
C THR A 148 -0.82 -8.33 -18.42
N TYR A 149 0.16 -7.46 -18.70
CA TYR A 149 1.46 -7.90 -19.22
C TYR A 149 2.16 -8.83 -18.23
N LEU A 150 2.29 -8.44 -16.95
CA LEU A 150 2.93 -9.25 -15.92
C LEU A 150 2.22 -10.61 -15.77
N ALA A 151 0.89 -10.62 -15.73
CA ALA A 151 0.10 -11.85 -15.72
C ALA A 151 0.38 -12.74 -16.94
N SER A 152 0.44 -12.17 -18.16
CA SER A 152 0.75 -12.91 -19.38
C SER A 152 2.17 -13.49 -19.45
N LYS A 153 3.05 -13.06 -18.53
CA LYS A 153 4.43 -13.54 -18.36
C LYS A 153 4.56 -14.45 -17.13
N ASP A 154 3.44 -14.96 -16.62
CA ASP A 154 3.37 -15.83 -15.44
C ASP A 154 4.02 -15.16 -14.22
N TYR A 155 4.11 -13.83 -14.17
CA TYR A 155 4.89 -13.11 -13.17
C TYR A 155 4.37 -13.36 -11.74
N TYR A 156 3.06 -13.56 -11.63
CA TYR A 156 2.34 -13.80 -10.38
C TYR A 156 2.20 -15.28 -10.00
N ASP A 157 2.77 -16.19 -10.78
CA ASP A 157 2.76 -17.62 -10.49
C ASP A 157 3.60 -17.93 -9.24
N ASP A 158 3.02 -18.75 -8.36
CA ASP A 158 3.57 -19.10 -7.05
C ASP A 158 3.90 -17.90 -6.15
N VAL A 159 3.20 -16.78 -6.31
CA VAL A 159 3.43 -15.55 -5.52
C VAL A 159 2.53 -15.51 -4.28
N VAL A 160 3.13 -15.27 -3.11
CA VAL A 160 2.38 -15.15 -1.85
C VAL A 160 1.78 -13.75 -1.67
N CYS A 161 0.60 -13.70 -1.07
CA CYS A 161 0.05 -12.48 -0.49
C CYS A 161 0.68 -12.30 0.90
N HIS A 162 1.64 -11.39 0.99
CA HIS A 162 2.54 -11.27 2.13
C HIS A 162 1.96 -10.44 3.28
N ARG A 163 0.84 -9.74 3.08
CA ARG A 163 0.26 -8.85 4.07
C ARG A 163 -1.27 -8.82 4.05
N LEU A 164 -1.86 -8.90 5.23
CA LEU A 164 -3.29 -8.76 5.52
C LEU A 164 -3.43 -7.74 6.65
N THR A 165 -4.30 -6.74 6.45
CA THR A 165 -4.67 -5.77 7.49
C THR A 165 -6.13 -5.95 7.86
N THR A 166 -6.44 -6.05 9.16
CA THR A 166 -7.78 -6.32 9.70
C THR A 166 -8.38 -5.16 10.51
N SER A 167 -7.61 -4.09 10.75
CA SER A 167 -8.07 -2.89 11.45
C SER A 167 -7.57 -1.62 10.76
N GLY A 168 -8.37 -0.55 10.82
CA GLY A 168 -8.12 0.72 10.12
C GLY A 168 -8.41 0.62 8.62
N ILE A 169 -7.66 -0.22 7.92
CA ILE A 169 -7.94 -0.64 6.54
C ILE A 169 -8.16 -2.14 6.47
N LYS A 170 -8.89 -2.60 5.45
CA LYS A 170 -9.31 -3.99 5.28
C LYS A 170 -8.83 -4.48 3.93
N VAL A 171 -7.55 -4.84 3.87
CA VAL A 171 -6.87 -5.17 2.62
C VAL A 171 -6.05 -6.44 2.71
N LEU A 172 -6.00 -7.19 1.60
CA LEU A 172 -5.02 -8.25 1.35
C LEU A 172 -4.07 -7.78 0.25
N GLN A 173 -2.76 -7.73 0.53
CA GLN A 173 -1.73 -7.23 -0.39
C GLN A 173 -0.90 -8.39 -0.95
N CYS A 174 -0.71 -8.37 -2.27
CA CYS A 174 -0.04 -9.41 -3.05
C CYS A 174 0.86 -8.79 -4.14
N GLY A 175 1.47 -9.62 -4.97
CA GLY A 175 2.14 -9.18 -6.20
C GLY A 175 3.66 -8.92 -6.08
N ASP A 176 4.29 -9.42 -5.01
CA ASP A 176 5.75 -9.43 -4.86
C ASP A 176 6.28 -10.87 -4.98
N PRO A 177 6.96 -11.24 -6.09
CA PRO A 177 7.54 -12.57 -6.25
C PRO A 177 8.60 -12.96 -5.23
N SER A 178 9.21 -12.00 -4.53
CA SER A 178 10.12 -12.31 -3.44
C SER A 178 9.40 -12.70 -2.15
N GLY A 179 8.11 -12.37 -2.03
CA GLY A 179 7.29 -12.56 -0.82
C GLY A 179 7.67 -11.66 0.35
N THR A 180 8.58 -10.69 0.16
CA THR A 180 9.12 -9.86 1.26
C THR A 180 8.32 -8.58 1.50
N GLY A 181 7.53 -8.15 0.53
CA GLY A 181 6.87 -6.84 0.48
C GLY A 181 7.75 -5.73 -0.09
N ALA A 182 9.03 -6.01 -0.38
CA ALA A 182 9.99 -5.03 -0.89
C ALA A 182 10.44 -5.31 -2.34
N GLY A 183 9.95 -6.38 -2.97
CA GLY A 183 10.25 -6.70 -4.36
C GLY A 183 9.29 -6.05 -5.36
N GLY A 184 9.66 -6.15 -6.63
CA GLY A 184 8.93 -5.55 -7.75
C GLY A 184 9.44 -6.03 -9.10
N PRO A 185 8.87 -5.54 -10.21
CA PRO A 185 9.11 -6.06 -11.55
C PRO A 185 10.38 -5.49 -12.19
N GLY A 186 11.16 -4.69 -11.46
CA GLY A 186 12.36 -4.02 -11.95
C GLY A 186 12.07 -2.70 -12.68
N PHE A 187 10.82 -2.27 -12.72
CA PHE A 187 10.41 -0.98 -13.23
C PHE A 187 9.35 -0.32 -12.35
N THR A 188 9.27 1.01 -12.42
CA THR A 188 8.19 1.80 -11.83
C THR A 188 7.44 2.63 -12.86
N PHE A 189 6.20 3.01 -12.55
CA PHE A 189 5.39 3.91 -13.38
C PHE A 189 4.52 4.86 -12.55
N ALA A 190 3.99 5.87 -13.25
CA ALA A 190 3.21 6.95 -12.65
C ALA A 190 1.91 6.47 -11.99
N ASP A 191 1.40 7.27 -11.06
CA ASP A 191 0.04 7.07 -10.52
C ASP A 191 -1.02 7.52 -11.54
N GLU A 192 -2.20 6.91 -11.47
CA GLU A 192 -3.37 7.27 -12.27
C GLU A 192 -4.55 7.57 -11.32
N TYR A 193 -5.80 7.36 -11.75
CA TYR A 193 -6.97 7.64 -10.92
C TYR A 193 -6.88 6.91 -9.56
N PRO A 194 -7.26 7.53 -8.43
CA PRO A 194 -7.76 8.90 -8.27
C PRO A 194 -6.67 9.96 -8.09
N VAL A 195 -5.40 9.56 -8.04
CA VAL A 195 -4.25 10.38 -7.62
C VAL A 195 -4.08 11.64 -8.48
N ASP A 196 -4.46 11.57 -9.75
CA ASP A 196 -4.33 12.65 -10.71
C ASP A 196 -5.57 13.56 -10.83
N VAL A 197 -6.66 13.26 -10.12
CA VAL A 197 -7.93 14.01 -10.21
C VAL A 197 -8.57 14.36 -8.87
N VAL A 198 -8.12 13.79 -7.75
CA VAL A 198 -8.63 14.08 -6.40
C VAL A 198 -7.54 14.75 -5.57
N ASP A 199 -7.90 15.87 -4.92
CA ASP A 199 -7.01 16.59 -4.00
C ASP A 199 -6.71 15.78 -2.71
N ASP A 200 -5.73 16.24 -1.91
CA ASP A 200 -5.15 15.57 -0.72
C ASP A 200 -6.10 15.31 0.49
N GLN A 201 -7.41 15.16 0.27
CA GLN A 201 -8.37 14.72 1.28
C GLN A 201 -8.51 13.20 1.32
N LEU A 202 -8.80 12.63 2.50
CA LEU A 202 -9.09 11.20 2.62
C LEU A 202 -10.23 10.80 1.67
N VAL A 203 -10.08 9.65 1.02
CA VAL A 203 -11.09 8.99 0.21
C VAL A 203 -11.30 7.57 0.72
N THR A 204 -12.47 7.01 0.50
CA THR A 204 -12.75 5.61 0.81
C THR A 204 -12.53 4.77 -0.44
N TYR A 205 -11.56 3.85 -0.39
CA TYR A 205 -11.46 2.74 -1.34
C TYR A 205 -12.52 1.71 -0.92
N PRO A 206 -13.59 1.54 -1.70
CA PRO A 206 -14.72 0.72 -1.28
C PRO A 206 -14.32 -0.75 -1.20
N ARG A 207 -15.06 -1.51 -0.39
CA ARG A 207 -15.06 -2.97 -0.50
C ARG A 207 -15.27 -3.40 -1.95
N GLY A 208 -14.48 -4.36 -2.40
CA GLY A 208 -14.51 -4.87 -3.76
C GLY A 208 -13.68 -4.05 -4.74
N SER A 209 -12.87 -3.08 -4.29
CA SER A 209 -11.90 -2.40 -5.14
C SER A 209 -10.54 -3.09 -5.14
N VAL A 210 -9.78 -2.87 -6.22
CA VAL A 210 -8.34 -3.20 -6.29
C VAL A 210 -7.54 -1.93 -6.59
N ALA A 211 -6.43 -1.75 -5.88
CA ALA A 211 -5.54 -0.61 -6.06
C ALA A 211 -4.07 -1.00 -5.94
N MET A 212 -3.20 -0.20 -6.55
CA MET A 212 -1.75 -0.43 -6.54
C MET A 212 -1.15 -0.11 -5.18
N ALA A 213 -0.27 -0.97 -4.69
CA ALA A 213 0.64 -0.61 -3.61
C ALA A 213 1.86 0.12 -4.20
N ASN A 214 2.40 1.08 -3.45
CA ASN A 214 3.56 1.86 -3.87
C ASN A 214 4.43 2.27 -2.66
N ALA A 215 5.61 2.81 -2.94
CA ALA A 215 6.56 3.35 -1.96
C ALA A 215 6.58 4.90 -1.96
N GLY A 216 5.48 5.51 -2.39
CA GLY A 216 5.35 6.96 -2.63
C GLY A 216 4.95 7.30 -4.06
N PRO A 217 4.83 8.60 -4.39
CA PRO A 217 4.32 9.04 -5.68
C PRO A 217 5.11 8.47 -6.86
N SER A 218 4.39 7.96 -7.85
CA SER A 218 4.91 7.42 -9.12
C SER A 218 5.90 6.28 -8.94
N THR A 219 5.65 5.41 -7.96
CA THR A 219 6.42 4.19 -7.68
C THR A 219 5.58 2.93 -7.81
N ASN A 220 4.53 2.96 -8.63
CA ASN A 220 3.75 1.75 -8.92
C ASN A 220 4.66 0.71 -9.58
N GLY A 221 4.58 -0.53 -9.09
CA GLY A 221 5.34 -1.66 -9.61
C GLY A 221 4.40 -2.83 -9.93
N SER A 222 4.58 -3.95 -9.23
CA SER A 222 3.75 -5.15 -9.44
C SER A 222 2.80 -5.46 -8.28
N GLN A 223 2.98 -4.80 -7.14
CA GLN A 223 2.21 -5.06 -5.93
C GLN A 223 0.88 -4.33 -5.96
N PHE A 224 -0.17 -5.01 -5.51
CA PHE A 224 -1.53 -4.47 -5.43
C PHE A 224 -2.18 -4.96 -4.14
N PHE A 225 -3.24 -4.27 -3.72
CA PHE A 225 -4.06 -4.68 -2.60
C PHE A 225 -5.53 -4.80 -2.99
N LEU A 226 -6.18 -5.80 -2.40
CA LEU A 226 -7.57 -6.18 -2.60
C LEU A 226 -8.37 -5.70 -1.38
N ASN A 227 -9.29 -4.76 -1.58
CA ASN A 227 -10.12 -4.23 -0.51
C ASN A 227 -11.26 -5.18 -0.22
N TYR A 228 -11.14 -5.95 0.87
CA TYR A 228 -12.25 -6.75 1.37
C TYR A 228 -13.14 -5.95 2.34
N GLY A 229 -12.86 -4.67 2.56
CA GLY A 229 -13.75 -3.75 3.24
C GLY A 229 -13.43 -2.32 2.90
N ASP A 230 -14.36 -1.42 3.21
CA ASP A 230 -14.15 0.01 3.04
C ASP A 230 -12.90 0.45 3.80
N SER A 231 -11.99 1.09 3.08
CA SER A 231 -10.68 1.47 3.59
C SER A 231 -10.44 2.96 3.32
N PRO A 232 -10.61 3.82 4.34
CA PRO A 232 -10.29 5.24 4.21
C PRO A 232 -8.78 5.43 4.12
N LEU A 233 -8.31 6.00 3.02
CA LEU A 233 -6.90 6.24 2.72
C LEU A 233 -6.75 7.59 2.01
N PRO A 234 -5.56 8.23 2.08
CA PRO A 234 -5.23 9.29 1.15
C PRO A 234 -5.37 8.80 -0.31
N PRO A 235 -5.68 9.67 -1.28
CA PRO A 235 -5.90 9.31 -2.68
C PRO A 235 -4.57 9.12 -3.40
N ASN A 236 -3.66 8.32 -2.81
CA ASN A 236 -2.28 8.14 -3.27
C ASN A 236 -2.05 6.78 -3.96
N TYR A 237 -3.10 5.99 -4.15
CA TYR A 237 -3.00 4.62 -4.66
C TYR A 237 -3.88 4.48 -5.89
N THR A 238 -3.29 4.09 -7.02
CA THR A 238 -4.04 3.94 -8.27
C THR A 238 -5.13 2.88 -8.12
N TYR A 239 -6.39 3.27 -8.19
CA TYR A 239 -7.53 2.38 -8.33
C TYR A 239 -7.62 1.92 -9.78
N PHE A 240 -7.72 0.61 -10.01
CA PHE A 240 -7.70 0.07 -11.37
C PHE A 240 -8.69 -1.06 -11.64
N GLY A 241 -9.64 -1.32 -10.74
CA GLY A 241 -10.68 -2.32 -11.00
C GLY A 241 -11.52 -2.71 -9.79
N THR A 242 -12.33 -3.74 -10.00
CA THR A 242 -13.23 -4.32 -9.02
C THR A 242 -13.04 -5.82 -8.85
N ILE A 243 -13.56 -6.34 -7.74
CA ILE A 243 -13.54 -7.74 -7.33
C ILE A 243 -14.97 -8.28 -7.41
N ALA A 244 -15.16 -9.45 -8.02
CA ALA A 244 -16.45 -10.12 -8.06
C ALA A 244 -16.87 -10.68 -6.69
N ASP A 245 -18.16 -10.93 -6.49
CA ASP A 245 -18.72 -11.46 -5.23
C ASP A 245 -18.07 -12.79 -4.78
N GLU A 246 -17.72 -13.65 -5.74
CA GLU A 246 -16.96 -14.88 -5.47
C GLU A 246 -15.60 -14.57 -4.82
N GLY A 247 -14.87 -13.60 -5.37
CA GLY A 247 -13.60 -13.16 -4.83
C GLY A 247 -13.74 -12.51 -3.45
N LEU A 248 -14.81 -11.74 -3.24
CA LEU A 248 -15.12 -11.17 -1.92
C LEU A 248 -15.41 -12.25 -0.87
N THR A 249 -16.08 -13.34 -1.26
CA THR A 249 -16.32 -14.48 -0.38
C THR A 249 -15.00 -15.16 0.02
N THR A 250 -14.09 -15.35 -0.94
CA THR A 250 -12.74 -15.86 -0.68
C THR A 250 -11.97 -14.95 0.27
N LEU A 251 -12.00 -13.64 0.04
CA LEU A 251 -11.32 -12.65 0.87
C LEU A 251 -11.86 -12.58 2.30
N ASP A 252 -13.18 -12.69 2.48
CA ASP A 252 -13.78 -12.74 3.81
C ASP A 252 -13.32 -13.99 4.59
N ALA A 253 -13.24 -15.13 3.92
CA ALA A 253 -12.75 -16.36 4.54
C ALA A 253 -11.27 -16.27 4.95
N ILE A 254 -10.44 -15.58 4.15
CA ILE A 254 -9.05 -15.27 4.51
C ILE A 254 -9.02 -14.34 5.73
N ALA A 255 -9.75 -13.22 5.67
CA ALA A 255 -9.75 -12.21 6.72
C ALA A 255 -10.28 -12.73 8.07
N ALA A 256 -11.28 -13.61 8.06
CA ALA A 256 -11.84 -14.22 9.25
C ALA A 256 -10.83 -15.08 10.03
N LYS A 257 -9.78 -15.58 9.37
CA LYS A 257 -8.69 -16.32 10.02
C LYS A 257 -7.65 -15.41 10.68
N GLY A 258 -7.61 -14.13 10.29
CA GLY A 258 -6.68 -13.14 10.84
C GLY A 258 -5.24 -13.28 10.32
N THR A 259 -4.30 -12.64 11.01
CA THR A 259 -2.86 -12.69 10.69
C THR A 259 -2.17 -13.81 11.46
N ALA A 260 -1.00 -14.25 10.99
CA ALA A 260 -0.21 -15.33 11.58
C ALA A 260 0.22 -15.09 13.03
N ASP A 261 0.40 -13.82 13.41
CA ASP A 261 0.78 -13.40 14.75
C ASP A 261 -0.41 -12.87 15.59
N GLY A 262 -1.63 -12.95 15.04
CA GLY A 262 -2.85 -12.45 15.66
C GLY A 262 -2.94 -10.93 15.80
N GLN A 263 -2.00 -10.18 15.22
CA GLN A 263 -2.03 -8.72 15.18
C GLN A 263 -3.05 -8.22 14.14
N SER A 264 -3.25 -6.90 14.09
CA SER A 264 -4.14 -6.29 13.10
C SER A 264 -3.50 -6.10 11.73
N ASP A 265 -2.19 -6.30 11.60
CA ASP A 265 -1.45 -6.16 10.35
C ASP A 265 -0.26 -7.12 10.33
N GLY A 266 -0.13 -7.92 9.28
CA GLY A 266 0.92 -8.92 9.17
C GLY A 266 0.65 -9.95 8.07
N ALA A 267 1.44 -11.01 8.01
CA ALA A 267 1.19 -12.11 7.08
C ALA A 267 -0.17 -12.79 7.39
N PRO A 268 -0.92 -13.28 6.39
CA PRO A 268 -2.13 -14.08 6.63
C PRO A 268 -1.87 -15.28 7.55
N ALA A 269 -2.85 -15.64 8.40
CA ALA A 269 -2.73 -16.78 9.32
C ALA A 269 -2.55 -18.13 8.60
N GLU A 270 -3.17 -18.26 7.44
CA GLU A 270 -2.92 -19.33 6.49
C GLU A 270 -2.34 -18.72 5.21
N GLU A 271 -1.27 -19.32 4.68
CA GLU A 271 -0.61 -18.82 3.46
C GLU A 271 -1.60 -18.74 2.29
N VAL A 272 -1.78 -17.52 1.77
CA VAL A 272 -2.50 -17.26 0.53
C VAL A 272 -1.47 -17.10 -0.57
N LYS A 273 -1.48 -18.03 -1.52
CA LYS A 273 -0.56 -18.04 -2.65
C LYS A 273 -1.34 -18.02 -3.95
N ILE A 274 -0.98 -17.12 -4.85
CA ILE A 274 -1.45 -17.08 -6.23
C ILE A 274 -0.73 -18.19 -6.97
N ALA A 275 -1.45 -19.24 -7.35
CA ALA A 275 -0.89 -20.33 -8.14
C ALA A 275 -0.64 -19.87 -9.59
N ASN A 276 -1.60 -19.18 -10.18
CA ASN A 276 -1.50 -18.57 -11.51
C ASN A 276 -2.52 -17.42 -11.66
N VAL A 277 -2.41 -16.66 -12.75
CA VAL A 277 -3.37 -15.63 -13.13
C VAL A 277 -3.92 -15.91 -14.53
N GLU A 278 -5.22 -16.15 -14.62
CA GLU A 278 -5.92 -16.34 -15.89
C GLU A 278 -6.36 -14.97 -16.44
N VAL A 279 -6.00 -14.63 -17.68
CA VAL A 279 -6.47 -13.42 -18.38
C VAL A 279 -7.52 -13.83 -19.41
N ALA A 280 -8.76 -13.38 -19.23
CA ALA A 280 -9.82 -13.62 -20.19
C ALA A 280 -9.74 -12.57 -21.32
N ASN A 281 -9.68 -13.06 -22.57
CA ASN A 281 -9.70 -12.22 -23.78
C ASN A 281 -11.12 -11.96 -24.26
#